data_AF-A0A932JDK3-F1
#
_entry.id   AF-A0A932JDK3-F1
#
_cell.length_a   1.000
_cell.length_b   1.000
_cell.length_c   1.000
_cell.angle_alpha   90.00
_cell.angle_beta   90.00
_cell.angle_gamma   90.00
#
_symmetry.space_group_name_H-M   'P 1'
#
loop_
_entity.id
_entity.type
_entity.pdbx_description
1 polymer ?
#
loop_
_entity_poly.entity_id
_entity_poly.type
_entity_poly.pdbx_seq_one_letter_code
_entity_poly.pdbx_strand_id
1 'polypeptide(L)'
;LAQLPPGGLLRGTARASVDRQPHALDQTMVVPAAITYIRELAQTTEETRGLGLNPKGIGDILKDLVELTNSLTSALSHLHKENNELGGESVHSKAFHVRDNVIPAMNMVRQSADAIERIIADKNYPMPSYREMLFVK
;
A
#
# COMPACT_ATOMS: atom_id res chain seq x y z
N LEU A 1 -25.67 -49.97 -7.80
CA LEU A 1 -25.38 -48.99 -8.87
C LEU A 1 -26.15 -47.71 -8.57
N ALA A 2 -25.52 -46.77 -7.86
CA ALA A 2 -25.97 -45.38 -7.77
C ALA A 2 -24.69 -44.52 -7.75
N GLN A 3 -24.49 -43.78 -8.83
CA GLN A 3 -23.31 -42.99 -9.16
C GLN A 3 -23.08 -41.87 -8.11
N LEU A 4 -21.86 -41.78 -7.56
CA LEU A 4 -21.36 -40.58 -6.88
C LEU A 4 -20.98 -39.53 -7.95
N PRO A 5 -21.29 -38.23 -7.75
CA PRO A 5 -20.80 -37.18 -8.63
C PRO A 5 -19.29 -36.96 -8.44
N PRO A 6 -18.50 -36.88 -9.53
CA PRO A 6 -17.05 -36.66 -9.43
C PRO A 6 -16.74 -35.18 -9.25
N GLY A 7 -15.78 -34.88 -8.39
CA GLY A 7 -15.10 -33.58 -8.38
C GLY A 7 -15.64 -32.56 -7.39
N GLY A 8 -15.61 -32.89 -6.10
CA GLY A 8 -15.63 -31.88 -5.05
C GLY A 8 -14.42 -30.96 -5.17
N LEU A 9 -14.61 -29.80 -5.80
CA LEU A 9 -13.68 -28.68 -5.70
C LEU A 9 -14.35 -27.63 -4.81
N LEU A 10 -13.98 -27.62 -3.54
CA LEU A 10 -14.20 -26.54 -2.59
C LEU A 10 -13.40 -25.30 -3.02
N ARG A 11 -13.72 -24.75 -4.19
CA ARG A 11 -13.08 -23.57 -4.78
C ARG A 11 -13.90 -22.33 -4.45
N GLY A 12 -14.26 -22.16 -3.17
CA GLY A 12 -15.25 -21.16 -2.75
C GLY A 12 -14.72 -20.02 -1.90
N THR A 13 -13.93 -20.29 -0.86
CA THR A 13 -13.79 -19.30 0.23
C THR A 13 -12.39 -19.16 0.82
N ALA A 14 -11.44 -20.05 0.53
CA ALA A 14 -10.11 -20.03 1.15
C ALA A 14 -9.01 -19.34 0.32
N ARG A 15 -9.25 -19.05 -0.98
CA ARG A 15 -8.25 -18.38 -1.83
C ARG A 15 -8.24 -16.86 -1.69
N ALA A 16 -9.32 -16.28 -1.15
CA ALA A 16 -9.45 -14.84 -0.98
C ALA A 16 -8.60 -14.25 0.17
N SER A 17 -8.16 -15.08 1.14
CA SER A 17 -7.37 -14.60 2.27
C SER A 17 -5.85 -14.69 2.06
N VAL A 18 -5.37 -15.49 1.10
CA VAL A 18 -3.94 -15.73 0.85
C VAL A 18 -3.42 -14.97 -0.37
N ASP A 19 -4.27 -14.60 -1.33
CA ASP A 19 -3.91 -13.79 -2.51
C ASP A 19 -4.15 -12.28 -2.27
N ARG A 20 -3.86 -11.73 -1.07
CA ARG A 20 -3.71 -10.26 -0.96
C ARG A 20 -2.41 -9.90 -1.67
N GLN A 21 -2.51 -9.64 -2.96
CA GLN A 21 -1.43 -9.03 -3.72
C GLN A 21 -0.98 -7.74 -3.00
N PRO A 22 0.31 -7.37 -3.08
CA PRO A 22 0.87 -6.24 -2.33
C PRO A 22 0.07 -4.95 -2.50
N HIS A 23 -0.50 -4.72 -3.69
CA HIS A 23 -1.38 -3.58 -3.99
C HIS A 23 -2.62 -3.50 -3.07
N ALA A 24 -3.16 -4.63 -2.62
CA ALA A 24 -4.33 -4.68 -1.75
C ALA A 24 -3.97 -4.28 -0.30
N LEU A 25 -2.74 -4.57 0.14
CA LEU A 25 -2.25 -4.16 1.47
C LEU A 25 -2.04 -2.64 1.50
N ASP A 26 -1.40 -2.08 0.48
CA ASP A 26 -1.15 -0.65 0.41
C ASP A 26 -2.46 0.16 0.41
N GLN A 27 -3.49 -0.31 -0.31
CA GLN A 27 -4.81 0.33 -0.36
C GLN A 27 -5.61 0.21 0.93
N THR A 28 -5.52 -0.93 1.63
CA THR A 28 -6.37 -1.20 2.80
C THR A 28 -5.70 -0.90 4.13
N MET A 29 -4.38 -0.74 4.16
CA MET A 29 -3.61 -0.56 5.38
C MET A 29 -2.77 0.72 5.35
N VAL A 30 -1.89 0.90 4.36
CA VAL A 30 -0.93 2.03 4.33
C VAL A 30 -1.64 3.36 4.04
N VAL A 31 -2.52 3.41 3.04
CA VAL A 31 -3.25 4.64 2.68
C VAL A 31 -4.16 5.14 3.82
N PRO A 32 -5.00 4.30 4.45
CA PRO A 32 -5.81 4.74 5.60
C PRO A 32 -4.99 5.20 6.80
N ALA A 33 -3.85 4.55 7.07
CA ALA A 33 -2.93 4.95 8.12
C ALA A 33 -2.34 6.35 7.84
N ALA A 34 -1.90 6.60 6.60
CA ALA A 34 -1.39 7.90 6.19
C ALA A 34 -2.45 9.01 6.32
N ILE A 35 -3.67 8.77 5.84
CA ILE A 35 -4.79 9.72 5.96
C ILE A 35 -5.11 10.04 7.43
N THR A 36 -5.10 9.02 8.30
CA THR A 36 -5.34 9.20 9.74
C THR A 36 -4.26 10.06 10.37
N TYR A 37 -2.99 9.84 10.04
CA TYR A 37 -1.89 10.64 10.57
C TYR A 37 -1.88 12.08 10.01
N ILE A 38 -2.22 12.27 8.73
CA ILE A 38 -2.44 13.59 8.13
C ILE A 38 -3.49 14.37 8.92
N ARG A 39 -4.59 13.73 9.32
CA ARG A 39 -5.62 14.35 10.16
C ARG A 39 -5.07 14.77 11.53
N GLU A 40 -4.31 13.91 12.21
CA GLU A 40 -3.69 14.23 13.51
C GLU A 40 -2.75 15.45 13.40
N LEU A 41 -1.91 15.48 12.35
CA LEU A 41 -0.98 16.60 12.10
C LEU A 41 -1.72 17.90 11.76
N ALA A 42 -2.78 17.83 10.97
CA ALA A 42 -3.60 18.99 10.63
C ALA A 42 -4.28 19.58 11.88
N GLN A 43 -4.86 18.74 12.74
CA GLN A 43 -5.46 19.17 14.01
C GLN A 43 -4.42 19.83 14.91
N THR A 44 -3.26 19.20 15.08
CA THR A 44 -2.16 19.73 15.90
C THR A 44 -1.68 21.09 15.37
N THR A 45 -1.62 21.26 14.05
CA THR A 45 -1.22 22.52 13.40
C THR A 45 -2.21 23.65 13.70
N GLU A 46 -3.51 23.38 13.60
CA GLU A 46 -4.56 24.38 13.88
C GLU A 46 -4.63 24.75 15.36
N GLU A 47 -4.52 23.77 16.26
CA GLU A 47 -4.48 24.01 17.71
C GLU A 47 -3.26 24.87 18.10
N THR A 48 -2.09 24.55 17.55
CA THR A 48 -0.86 25.30 17.80
C THR A 48 -0.97 26.74 17.28
N ARG A 49 -1.60 26.93 16.11
CA ARG A 49 -1.89 28.26 15.56
C ARG A 49 -2.87 29.04 16.46
N GLY A 50 -3.87 28.37 17.03
CA GLY A 50 -4.82 28.94 17.98
C GLY A 50 -4.17 29.47 19.27
N LEU A 51 -3.03 28.91 19.66
CA LEU A 51 -2.21 29.39 20.78
C LEU A 51 -1.30 30.58 20.41
N GLY A 52 -1.38 31.08 19.17
CA GLY A 52 -0.54 32.18 18.68
C GLY A 52 0.89 31.76 18.32
N LEU A 53 1.18 30.46 18.27
CA LEU A 53 2.47 29.93 17.85
C LEU A 53 2.47 29.70 16.33
N ASN A 54 3.65 29.73 15.70
CA ASN A 54 3.81 29.47 14.27
C ASN A 54 4.36 28.06 14.01
N PRO A 55 3.51 27.05 13.73
CA PRO A 55 3.92 25.65 13.56
C PRO A 55 4.52 25.36 12.17
N LYS A 56 5.58 26.07 11.77
CA LYS A 56 6.20 25.87 10.45
C LYS A 56 6.67 24.42 10.22
N GLY A 57 7.36 23.84 11.19
CA GLY A 57 7.90 22.48 11.07
C GLY A 57 6.82 21.40 10.93
N ILE A 58 5.70 21.53 11.66
CA ILE A 58 4.57 20.59 11.56
C ILE A 58 3.90 20.73 10.19
N GLY A 59 3.75 21.96 9.70
CA GLY A 59 3.19 22.24 8.38
C GLY A 59 4.02 21.68 7.23
N ASP A 60 5.36 21.70 7.34
CA ASP A 60 6.24 21.13 6.32
C ASP A 60 6.13 19.58 6.31
N ILE A 61 6.12 18.93 7.48
CA ILE A 61 5.89 17.46 7.57
C ILE A 61 4.52 17.07 7.00
N LEU A 62 3.48 17.85 7.28
CA LEU A 62 2.14 17.61 6.77
C LEU A 62 2.11 17.68 5.24
N LYS A 63 2.78 18.66 4.63
CA LYS A 63 2.88 18.76 3.16
C LYS A 63 3.60 17.55 2.58
N ASP A 64 4.75 17.21 3.11
CA ASP A 64 5.55 16.06 2.64
C ASP A 64 4.72 14.77 2.69
N LEU A 65 4.00 14.54 3.79
CA LEU A 65 3.16 13.35 3.94
C LEU A 65 1.98 13.32 2.95
N VAL A 66 1.36 14.47 2.68
CA VAL A 66 0.29 14.59 1.67
C VAL A 66 0.83 14.29 0.27
N GLU A 67 1.99 14.85 -0.09
CA GLU A 67 2.64 14.63 -1.39
C GLU A 67 3.02 13.15 -1.59
N LEU A 68 3.56 12.52 -0.55
CA LEU A 68 3.87 11.08 -0.57
C LEU A 68 2.61 10.23 -0.69
N THR A 69 1.52 10.59 -0.02
CA THR A 69 0.24 9.87 -0.12
C THR A 69 -0.36 9.99 -1.53
N ASN A 70 -0.25 11.16 -2.16
CA ASN A 70 -0.65 11.37 -3.55
C ASN A 70 0.21 10.56 -4.52
N SER A 71 1.52 10.47 -4.25
CA SER A 71 2.45 9.67 -5.05
C SER A 71 2.14 8.18 -4.94
N LEU A 72 1.86 7.68 -3.72
CA LEU A 72 1.49 6.29 -3.48
C LEU A 72 0.19 5.92 -4.21
N THR A 73 -0.85 6.76 -4.11
CA THR A 73 -2.14 6.49 -4.78
C THR A 73 -2.03 6.52 -6.31
N SER A 74 -1.20 7.41 -6.85
CA SER A 74 -0.89 7.45 -8.29
C SER A 74 -0.12 6.21 -8.74
N ALA A 75 0.90 5.79 -7.98
CA ALA A 75 1.67 4.58 -8.26
C ALA A 75 0.80 3.32 -8.19
N LEU A 76 -0.14 3.24 -7.24
CA LEU A 76 -1.10 2.15 -7.13
C LEU A 76 -2.04 2.09 -8.33
N SER A 77 -2.53 3.24 -8.79
CA SER A 77 -3.39 3.34 -9.98
C SER A 77 -2.64 2.87 -11.24
N HIS A 78 -1.37 3.26 -11.37
CA HIS A 78 -0.50 2.80 -12.45
C HIS A 78 -0.25 1.29 -12.37
N LEU A 79 0.09 0.75 -11.20
CA LEU A 79 0.27 -0.69 -11.00
C LEU A 79 -1.01 -1.47 -11.33
N HIS A 80 -2.17 -0.97 -10.93
CA HIS A 80 -3.47 -1.58 -11.27
C HIS A 80 -3.69 -1.65 -12.78
N LYS A 81 -3.34 -0.59 -13.51
CA LYS A 81 -3.42 -0.57 -14.96
C LYS A 81 -2.51 -1.64 -15.57
N GLU A 82 -1.23 -1.62 -15.23
CA GLU A 82 -0.23 -2.56 -15.79
C GLU A 82 -0.54 -4.02 -15.43
N ASN A 83 -1.09 -4.29 -14.25
CA ASN A 83 -1.45 -5.64 -13.83
C ASN A 83 -2.71 -6.18 -14.53
N ASN A 84 -3.60 -5.30 -15.00
CA ASN A 84 -4.78 -5.67 -15.78
C ASN A 84 -4.48 -5.86 -17.27
N GLU A 85 -3.34 -5.36 -17.74
CA GLU A 85 -2.90 -5.59 -19.12
C GLU A 85 -2.43 -7.04 -19.31
N LEU A 86 -2.94 -7.71 -20.34
CA LEU A 86 -2.76 -9.14 -20.54
C LEU A 86 -1.34 -9.55 -20.96
N GLY A 87 -0.47 -8.62 -21.38
CA GLY A 87 0.87 -8.93 -21.88
C GLY A 87 0.89 -9.80 -23.14
N GLY A 88 -0.15 -9.74 -23.97
CA GLY A 88 -0.33 -10.57 -25.16
C GLY A 88 -0.85 -11.99 -24.87
N GLU A 89 -0.92 -12.83 -25.90
CA GLU A 89 -1.59 -14.14 -25.80
C GLU A 89 -0.67 -15.27 -25.31
N SER A 90 0.64 -15.18 -25.57
CA SER A 90 1.59 -16.24 -25.25
C SER A 90 2.07 -16.18 -23.79
N VAL A 91 2.52 -17.32 -23.25
CA VAL A 91 3.13 -17.37 -21.91
C VAL A 91 4.41 -16.52 -21.85
N HIS A 92 5.21 -16.49 -22.91
CA HIS A 92 6.45 -15.70 -22.94
C HIS A 92 6.17 -14.20 -22.93
N SER A 93 5.23 -13.73 -23.76
CA SER A 93 4.86 -12.31 -23.81
C SER A 93 4.29 -11.83 -22.47
N LYS A 94 3.48 -12.68 -21.80
CA LYS A 94 3.00 -12.44 -20.42
C LYS A 94 4.14 -12.29 -19.42
N ALA A 95 5.13 -13.18 -19.48
CA ALA A 95 6.28 -13.13 -18.59
C ALA A 95 7.12 -11.86 -18.79
N PHE A 96 7.33 -11.44 -20.05
CA PHE A 96 8.02 -10.18 -20.35
C PHE A 96 7.25 -8.96 -19.86
N HIS A 97 5.92 -8.93 -20.04
CA HIS A 97 5.07 -7.86 -19.52
C HIS A 97 5.17 -7.72 -17.99
N VAL A 98 5.10 -8.83 -17.26
CA VAL A 98 5.26 -8.80 -15.81
C VAL A 98 6.64 -8.28 -15.41
N ARG A 99 7.70 -8.76 -16.07
CA ARG A 99 9.07 -8.35 -15.77
C ARG A 99 9.32 -6.87 -16.05
N ASP A 100 8.84 -6.39 -17.19
CA ASP A 100 9.22 -5.08 -17.72
C ASP A 100 8.26 -3.96 -17.31
N ASN A 101 7.00 -4.29 -16.95
CA ASN A 101 5.99 -3.28 -16.60
C ASN A 101 5.48 -3.43 -15.16
N VAL A 102 5.04 -4.64 -14.76
CA VAL A 102 4.42 -4.86 -13.44
C VAL A 102 5.45 -4.74 -12.31
N ILE A 103 6.62 -5.39 -12.41
CA ILE A 103 7.66 -5.32 -11.37
C ILE A 103 8.16 -3.89 -11.15
N PRO A 104 8.48 -3.09 -12.19
CA PRO A 104 8.82 -1.68 -12.01
C PRO A 104 7.70 -0.87 -11.35
N ALA A 105 6.45 -1.08 -11.73
CA ALA A 105 5.32 -0.41 -11.08
C ALA A 105 5.19 -0.80 -9.59
N MET A 106 5.44 -2.06 -9.24
CA MET A 106 5.49 -2.50 -7.83
C MET A 106 6.62 -1.82 -7.05
N ASN A 107 7.78 -1.60 -7.68
CA ASN A 107 8.89 -0.90 -7.04
C ASN A 107 8.56 0.58 -6.77
N MET A 108 7.80 1.24 -7.64
CA MET A 108 7.34 2.63 -7.42
C MET A 108 6.41 2.73 -6.20
N VAL A 109 5.48 1.77 -6.07
CA VAL A 109 4.60 1.67 -4.91
C VAL A 109 5.42 1.46 -3.64
N ARG A 110 6.38 0.53 -3.67
CA ARG A 110 7.29 0.27 -2.55
C ARG A 110 8.07 1.51 -2.12
N GLN A 111 8.68 2.23 -3.06
CA GLN A 111 9.42 3.46 -2.74
C GLN A 111 8.56 4.50 -2.02
N SER A 112 7.31 4.67 -2.46
CA SER A 112 6.37 5.61 -1.83
C SER A 112 5.95 5.13 -0.44
N ALA A 113 5.66 3.83 -0.28
CA ALA A 113 5.28 3.24 0.99
C ALA A 113 6.42 3.28 2.02
N ASP A 114 7.65 2.96 1.62
CA ASP A 114 8.85 3.01 2.46
C ASP A 114 9.15 4.45 2.91
N ALA A 115 8.92 5.45 2.05
CA ALA A 115 9.07 6.86 2.41
C ALA A 115 8.03 7.28 3.46
N ILE A 116 6.79 6.79 3.34
CA ILE A 116 5.72 7.03 4.31
C ILE A 116 6.04 6.37 5.66
N GLU A 117 6.58 5.15 5.68
CA GLU A 117 6.99 4.44 6.91
C GLU A 117 7.95 5.28 7.77
N ARG A 118 8.84 6.05 7.14
CA ARG A 118 9.83 6.87 7.84
C ARG A 118 9.25 8.12 8.53
N ILE A 119 8.03 8.52 8.17
CA ILE A 119 7.38 9.73 8.67
C ILE A 119 6.25 9.39 9.64
N ILE A 120 5.48 8.34 9.35
CA ILE A 120 4.35 7.95 10.19
C ILE A 120 4.84 7.49 11.57
N ALA A 121 4.10 7.89 12.61
CA ALA A 121 4.33 7.38 13.96
C ALA A 121 4.06 5.87 14.04
N ASP A 122 4.96 5.14 14.69
CA ASP A 122 4.93 3.67 14.83
C ASP A 122 3.55 3.13 15.27
N LYS A 123 2.90 3.80 16.23
CA LYS A 123 1.53 3.48 16.72
C LYS A 123 0.45 3.45 15.63
N ASN A 124 0.64 4.20 14.55
CA ASN A 124 -0.31 4.36 13.46
C ASN A 124 0.05 3.49 12.25
N TYR A 125 1.24 2.88 12.23
CA TYR A 125 1.67 2.03 11.13
C TYR A 125 1.21 0.58 11.37
N PRO A 126 0.45 -0.04 10.44
CA PRO A 126 -0.23 -1.30 10.71
C PRO A 126 0.63 -2.55 10.48
N MET A 127 1.90 -2.38 10.10
CA MET A 127 2.84 -3.47 9.85
C MET A 127 4.03 -3.36 10.81
N PRO A 128 4.62 -4.49 11.24
CA PRO A 128 5.84 -4.45 12.04
C PRO A 128 6.94 -3.76 11.24
N SER A 129 7.67 -2.86 11.90
CA SER A 129 8.80 -2.18 11.30
C SER A 129 9.87 -3.20 10.90
N TYR A 130 10.70 -2.84 9.90
CA TYR A 130 11.79 -3.71 9.46
C TYR A 130 12.73 -4.13 10.60
N ARG A 131 12.92 -3.24 11.57
CA ARG A 131 13.74 -3.51 12.75
C ARG A 131 13.13 -4.59 13.65
N GLU A 132 11.82 -4.57 13.85
CA GLU A 132 11.12 -5.58 14.66
C GLU A 132 11.12 -6.93 13.97
N MET A 133 10.97 -6.97 12.64
CA MET A 133 11.05 -8.21 11.88
C MET A 133 12.44 -8.85 11.91
N LEU A 134 13.50 -8.03 11.88
CA LEU A 134 14.88 -8.53 11.83
C LEU A 134 15.50 -8.81 13.20
N PHE A 135 15.08 -8.10 14.25
CA PHE A 135 15.71 -8.16 15.56
C PHE A 135 14.73 -8.50 16.67
N VAL A 136 13.78 -9.40 16.37
CA VAL A 136 12.77 -9.93 17.30
C VAL A 136 13.37 -10.11 18.69
N LYS A 137 12.76 -9.48 19.68
CA LYS A 137 13.09 -9.63 21.11
C LYS A 137 11.98 -10.39 21.80
#